data_AF-A0A837L004-F1
#
_entry.id   AF-A0A837L004-F1
#
_cell.length_a   1.000
_cell.length_b   1.000
_cell.length_c   1.000
_cell.angle_alpha   90.00
_cell.angle_beta   90.00
_cell.angle_gamma   90.00
#
_symmetry.space_group_name_H-M   'P 1'
#
loop_
_entity.id
_entity.type
_entity.pdbx_description
1 polymer ?
#
loop_
_entity_poly.entity_id
_entity_poly.type
_entity_poly.pdbx_seq_one_letter_code
_entity_poly.pdbx_strand_id
1 'polypeptide(L)' 'MSESKLRKLFKQEKHITIQQYFLNLKIEAAKQLLDENKKVEEVSNLLGFSTSSNFSRTFKKIVGISPLEYKQKPKTI' A
#
# COMPACT_ATOMS: atom_id res chain seq x y z
N MET A 1 2.09 28.44 4.31
CA MET A 1 2.58 27.28 5.07
C MET A 1 3.75 26.68 4.30
N SER A 2 4.93 26.50 4.89
CA SER A 2 6.05 25.85 4.19
C SER A 2 5.95 24.32 4.27
N GLU A 3 6.51 23.61 3.29
CA GLU A 3 6.48 22.15 3.20
C GLU A 3 7.06 21.47 4.47
N SER A 4 8.10 22.07 5.05
CA SER A 4 8.71 21.62 6.32
C SER A 4 7.76 21.73 7.51
N LYS A 5 6.94 22.78 7.58
CA LYS A 5 5.95 22.98 8.66
C LYS A 5 4.80 21.98 8.53
N LEU A 6 4.34 21.72 7.31
CA LEU A 6 3.31 20.70 7.04
C LEU A 6 3.78 19.30 7.42
N ARG A 7 5.01 18.91 7.03
CA ARG A 7 5.59 17.62 7.40
C ARG A 7 5.71 17.43 8.90
N LYS A 8 6.13 18.46 9.64
CA LYS A 8 6.24 18.43 11.11
C LYS A 8 4.87 18.28 11.77
N LEU A 9 3.91 19.13 11.40
CA LEU A 9 2.54 19.08 11.95
C LEU A 9 1.87 17.73 11.67
N PHE A 10 1.97 17.23 10.44
CA PHE A 10 1.39 15.93 10.08
C PHE A 10 1.99 14.78 10.89
N LYS A 11 3.32 14.76 11.06
CA LYS A 11 3.99 13.75 11.88
C LYS A 11 3.60 13.86 13.35
N GLN A 12 3.37 15.07 13.87
CA GLN A 12 2.93 15.29 15.25
C GLN A 12 1.51 14.77 15.48
N GLU A 13 0.59 14.97 14.53
CA GLU A 13 -0.79 14.51 14.68
C GLU A 13 -1.00 13.03 14.35
N LYS A 14 -0.34 12.52 13.31
CA LYS A 14 -0.54 11.14 12.82
C LYS A 14 0.52 10.16 13.29
N HIS A 15 1.57 10.64 13.97
CA HIS A 15 2.75 9.86 14.40
C HIS A 15 3.51 9.14 13.26
N ILE A 16 3.13 9.38 12.00
CA ILE A 16 3.75 8.81 10.80
C ILE A 16 4.04 9.90 9.78
N THR A 17 4.95 9.61 8.85
CA THR A 17 5.25 10.55 7.76
C THR A 17 4.11 10.56 6.73
N ILE A 18 3.96 11.68 6.00
CA ILE A 18 3.01 11.80 4.89
C ILE A 18 3.25 10.69 3.85
N GLN A 19 4.52 10.37 3.57
CA GLN A 19 4.89 9.27 2.68
C GLN A 19 4.40 7.91 3.18
N GLN A 20 4.56 7.63 4.48
CA GLN A 20 4.08 6.38 5.07
C GLN A 20 2.56 6.29 5.03
N TYR A 21 1.87 7.40 5.31
CA TYR A 21 0.41 7.46 5.21
C TYR A 21 -0.08 7.21 3.79
N PHE A 22 0.51 7.88 2.80
CA PHE A 22 0.19 7.67 1.39
C PHE A 22 0.47 6.24 0.94
N LEU A 23 1.56 5.63 1.45
CA LEU A 23 1.87 4.25 1.18
C LEU A 23 0.82 3.30 1.76
N ASN A 24 0.35 3.54 2.99
CA ASN A 24 -0.72 2.76 3.60
C ASN A 24 -2.01 2.87 2.77
N LEU A 25 -2.38 4.06 2.31
CA LEU A 25 -3.53 4.26 1.42
C LEU A 25 -3.38 3.48 0.10
N LYS A 26 -2.19 3.49 -0.51
CA LYS A 26 -1.91 2.67 -1.70
C LYS A 26 -2.10 1.19 -1.44
N ILE A 27 -1.66 0.69 -0.27
CA ILE A 27 -1.82 -0.72 0.09
C ILE A 27 -3.27 -1.08 0.34
N GLU A 28 -4.06 -0.19 0.96
CA GLU A 28 -5.51 -0.40 1.10
C GLU A 28 -6.21 -0.51 -0.26
N ALA A 29 -5.89 0.39 -1.21
CA ALA A 29 -6.38 0.28 -2.59
C ALA A 29 -5.89 -1.01 -3.27
N ALA A 30 -4.64 -1.43 -3.02
CA ALA A 30 -4.11 -2.67 -3.54
C ALA A 30 -4.91 -3.90 -3.08
N LYS A 31 -5.32 -3.94 -1.81
CA LYS A 31 -6.15 -5.02 -1.26
C LYS A 31 -7.48 -5.11 -2.01
N GLN A 32 -8.17 -3.98 -2.20
CA GLN A 32 -9.43 -3.92 -2.95
C GLN A 32 -9.28 -4.44 -4.39
N LEU A 33 -8.20 -4.02 -5.09
CA LEU A 33 -7.95 -4.47 -6.46
C LEU A 33 -7.60 -5.96 -6.54
N LEU A 34 -6.83 -6.47 -5.57
CA LEU A 34 -6.54 -7.92 -5.47
C LEU A 34 -7.81 -8.71 -5.16
N ASP A 35 -8.70 -8.12 -4.36
CA ASP A 35 -10.01 -8.67 -4.03
C ASP A 35 -10.93 -8.75 -5.25
N GLU A 36 -10.84 -7.81 -6.17
CA GLU A 36 -11.50 -7.84 -7.49
C GLU A 36 -10.82 -8.79 -8.49
N ASN A 37 -9.96 -9.70 -8.01
CA ASN A 37 -9.22 -10.67 -8.81
C ASN A 37 -8.23 -10.09 -9.83
N LYS A 38 -7.84 -8.81 -9.72
CA LYS A 38 -6.80 -8.24 -10.59
C LYS A 38 -5.45 -8.96 -10.41
N LYS A 39 -4.62 -8.91 -11.44
CA LYS A 39 -3.29 -9.53 -11.39
C LYS A 39 -2.35 -8.66 -10.55
N VAL A 40 -1.45 -9.28 -9.78
CA VAL A 40 -0.47 -8.58 -8.93
C VAL A 40 0.35 -7.55 -9.74
N GLU A 41 0.70 -7.89 -10.97
CA GLU A 41 1.41 -6.99 -11.89
C GLU A 41 0.56 -5.78 -12.30
N GLU A 42 -0.72 -5.99 -12.61
CA GLU A 42 -1.67 -4.92 -12.94
C GLU A 42 -1.84 -3.97 -11.75
N VAL A 43 -2.01 -4.51 -10.54
CA VAL A 43 -2.13 -3.71 -9.31
C VAL A 43 -0.86 -2.91 -9.05
N SER A 44 0.32 -3.51 -9.24
CA SER A 44 1.60 -2.81 -9.14
C SER A 44 1.68 -1.61 -10.09
N ASN A 45 1.27 -1.81 -11.35
CA ASN A 45 1.29 -0.77 -12.37
C ASN A 45 0.28 0.35 -12.08
N LEU A 46 -0.95 0.00 -11.70
CA LEU A 46 -2.01 0.96 -11.36
C LEU A 46 -1.64 1.87 -10.17
N LEU A 47 -0.92 1.32 -9.19
CA LEU A 47 -0.49 2.05 -8.00
C LEU A 47 0.86 2.77 -8.18
N GLY A 48 1.44 2.71 -9.38
CA GLY A 48 2.68 3.40 -9.74
C GLY A 48 3.91 2.84 -9.03
N PHE A 49 3.96 1.54 -8.76
CA PHE A 49 5.19 0.88 -8.32
C PHE A 49 6.08 0.60 -9.53
N SER A 50 7.38 0.86 -9.41
CA SER A 50 8.33 0.66 -10.51
C SER A 50 8.45 -0.79 -10.95
N THR A 51 8.25 -1.73 -10.03
CA THR A 51 8.27 -3.18 -10.31
C THR A 51 7.29 -3.92 -9.41
N SER A 52 6.74 -5.03 -9.90
CA SER A 52 5.90 -5.96 -9.14
C SER A 52 6.61 -6.52 -7.90
N SER A 53 7.94 -6.67 -7.97
CA SER A 53 8.79 -7.07 -6.84
C SER A 53 8.81 -6.01 -5.72
N ASN A 54 8.95 -4.72 -6.07
CA ASN A 54 8.92 -3.62 -5.10
C ASN A 54 7.54 -3.50 -4.44
N PHE A 55 6.48 -3.66 -5.23
CA PHE A 55 5.12 -3.74 -4.72
C PHE A 55 4.99 -4.91 -3.73
N SER A 56 5.39 -6.11 -4.13
CA SER A 56 5.22 -7.34 -3.32
C SER A 56 5.96 -7.27 -1.99
N ARG A 57 7.19 -6.73 -1.97
CA ARG A 57 7.97 -6.51 -0.75
C ARG A 57 7.28 -5.51 0.18
N THR A 58 6.82 -4.41 -0.38
CA THR A 58 6.15 -3.33 0.37
C THR A 58 4.81 -3.79 0.93
N PHE A 59 4.01 -4.46 0.11
CA PHE A 59 2.74 -5.05 0.50
C PHE A 59 2.94 -6.06 1.63
N LYS A 60 3.90 -6.99 1.50
CA LYS A 60 4.22 -7.95 2.56
C LYS A 60 4.69 -7.27 3.85
N LYS A 61 5.48 -6.21 3.77
CA LYS A 61 5.93 -5.45 4.95
C LYS A 61 4.76 -4.81 5.71
N ILE A 62 3.73 -4.35 5.01
CA ILE A 62 2.59 -3.63 5.61
C ILE A 62 1.46 -4.58 6.01
N VAL A 63 1.15 -5.58 5.17
CA VAL A 63 0.03 -6.52 5.36
C VAL A 63 0.45 -7.79 6.09
N GLY A 64 1.74 -8.11 6.11
CA GLY A 64 2.32 -9.30 6.75
C GLY A 64 2.45 -10.52 5.82
N ILE A 65 1.73 -10.54 4.69
CA ILE A 65 1.76 -11.62 3.69
C ILE A 65 1.95 -11.06 2.28
N SER A 66 2.45 -11.87 1.35
CA SER A 66 2.60 -11.43 -0.04
C SER A 66 1.24 -11.15 -0.70
N PRO A 67 1.20 -10.30 -1.74
CA PRO A 67 -0.05 -10.02 -2.45
C PRO A 67 -0.65 -11.28 -3.11
N LEU A 68 0.19 -12.25 -3.48
CA LEU A 68 -0.26 -13.54 -4.01
C LEU A 68 -0.93 -14.39 -2.93
N GLU A 69 -0.31 -14.50 -1.75
CA GLU A 69 -0.91 -15.18 -0.59
C GLU A 69 -2.21 -14.49 -0.16
N TYR A 70 -2.25 -13.16 -0.18
CA TYR A 70 -3.46 -12.38 0.11
C TYR A 70 -4.61 -12.74 -0.84
N LYS A 71 -4.33 -12.80 -2.14
CA LYS A 71 -5.30 -13.16 -3.18
C LYS A 71 -5.80 -14.61 -3.06
N GLN A 72 -4.95 -15.53 -2.60
CA GLN A 72 -5.29 -16.95 -2.43
C GLN A 72 -6.06 -17.25 -1.14
N LYS A 73 -6.09 -16.32 -0.17
CA LYS A 73 -6.85 -16.54 1.05
C LYS A 73 -8.34 -16.63 0.74
N PRO A 74 -9.05 -17.67 1.23
CA PRO A 74 -10.49 -17.72 1.14
C PRO A 74 -11.04 -16.51 1.88
N LYS A 75 -11.82 -15.68 1.18
CA LYS A 75 -12.56 -14.61 1.83
C LYS A 75 -13.69 -15.27 2.58
N THR A 76 -13.57 -15.36 3.90
CA THR A 76 -14.67 -15.84 4.74
C THR A 76 -15.84 -14.89 4.52
N ILE A 77 -16.95 -15.46 4.01
CA ILE A 77 -18.24 -14.81 3.77
C ILE A 77 -18.90 -14.50 5.11
#